data_AF-A0A4U1JH47-F1
#
_entry.id   AF-A0A4U1JH47-F1
#
_cell.length_a   1.000
_cell.length_b   1.000
_cell.length_c   1.000
_cell.angle_alpha   90.00
_cell.angle_beta   90.00
_cell.angle_gamma   90.00
#
_symmetry.space_group_name_H-M   'P 1'
#
loop_
_entity.id
_entity.type
_entity.pdbx_description
1 polymer ?
#
loop_
_entity_poly.entity_id
_entity_poly.type
_entity_poly.pdbx_seq_one_letter_code
_entity_poly.pdbx_strand_id
1 'polypeptide(L)'
;MPRLSARVHLPSGRVARLSDEAARRAAAHARTPDVRPGGSMEALGILEAKDVARTDAGAPIDVRGLSLRDFHVLRALLVHAGVQAEAPAELPCENCGEAFRVAPSSLLEIAPFVDAELDDPELDAPFDHETAHVIPAIRVGTELARSIRIAARTVEEALPLFRAESAPTRITPALVVAMGITALGRERRASAIAKALAAAPGEAYQAVADCLYEAHYSARLVAVHRCAACGARNDLDVPWQREIPYEIGEPRKARRAFPDLDAFEAMVTSAADRIYQARRVRNIDLIVDDGVPACDDGGEPLLGCYTPGGTDATLGIPRAPEIRLFYRTFQAEHRHDRSFDVAAEIDETIDHEITHHLHHLAGDDPLDEEEHAVIEKEAIRRIGKREAARRAGRGLASELAGFVRTTWPLFVIAFVATYFTFCR
;
A
#
# COMPACT_ATOMS: atom_id res chain seq x y z
N MET A 1 16.21 -3.59 -17.24
CA MET A 1 14.74 -3.51 -17.12
C MET A 1 14.21 -4.92 -16.92
N PRO A 2 13.26 -5.12 -16.01
CA PRO A 2 12.63 -6.43 -15.81
C PRO A 2 11.91 -6.87 -17.11
N ARG A 3 11.87 -8.18 -17.34
CA ARG A 3 11.12 -8.76 -18.47
C ARG A 3 9.67 -8.96 -18.08
N LEU A 4 8.76 -8.83 -19.03
CA LEU A 4 7.36 -9.19 -18.83
C LEU A 4 7.23 -10.69 -18.56
N SER A 5 6.55 -11.05 -17.47
CA SER A 5 6.31 -12.44 -17.09
C SER A 5 5.53 -13.18 -18.17
N ALA A 6 6.06 -14.33 -18.63
CA ALA A 6 5.48 -15.07 -19.76
C ALA A 6 4.13 -15.72 -19.46
N ARG A 7 3.78 -15.90 -18.18
CA ARG A 7 2.53 -16.47 -17.70
C ARG A 7 2.14 -15.80 -16.39
N VAL A 8 0.90 -15.36 -16.30
CA VAL A 8 0.33 -14.71 -15.11
C VAL A 8 -1.11 -15.18 -14.89
N HIS A 9 -1.54 -15.15 -13.64
CA HIS A 9 -2.89 -15.42 -13.16
C HIS A 9 -3.57 -14.08 -12.89
N LEU A 10 -4.82 -13.97 -13.33
CA LEU A 10 -5.62 -12.76 -13.22
C LEU A 10 -6.66 -12.91 -12.10
N PRO A 11 -7.14 -11.81 -11.51
CA PRO A 11 -8.14 -11.84 -10.43
C PRO A 11 -9.41 -12.63 -10.77
N SER A 12 -9.82 -12.70 -12.04
CA SER A 12 -10.96 -13.53 -12.47
C SER A 12 -10.71 -15.05 -12.45
N GLY A 13 -9.50 -15.50 -12.10
CA GLY A 13 -9.06 -16.90 -12.23
C GLY A 13 -8.57 -17.27 -13.63
N ARG A 14 -8.56 -16.33 -14.58
CA ARG A 14 -8.00 -16.55 -15.92
C ARG A 14 -6.47 -16.60 -15.87
N VAL A 15 -5.90 -17.37 -16.80
CA VAL A 15 -4.45 -17.40 -17.02
C VAL A 15 -4.12 -16.75 -18.35
N ALA A 16 -3.25 -15.74 -18.31
CA ALA A 16 -2.73 -15.06 -19.49
C ALA A 16 -1.27 -15.43 -19.73
N ARG A 17 -0.95 -15.77 -20.98
CA ARG A 17 0.40 -15.92 -21.51
C ARG A 17 0.77 -14.66 -22.26
N LEU A 18 1.88 -14.05 -21.88
CA LEU A 18 2.34 -12.77 -22.40
C LEU A 18 3.66 -12.92 -23.15
N SER A 19 3.82 -12.23 -24.27
CA SER A 19 5.07 -12.17 -25.01
C SER A 19 5.74 -10.81 -24.82
N ASP A 20 6.85 -10.77 -24.05
CA ASP A 20 7.65 -9.55 -23.86
C ASP A 20 8.12 -8.95 -25.20
N GLU A 21 8.58 -9.80 -26.11
CA GLU A 21 9.08 -9.37 -27.43
C GLU A 21 7.97 -8.78 -28.30
N ALA A 22 6.81 -9.43 -28.37
CA ALA A 22 5.68 -8.90 -29.13
C ALA A 22 5.15 -7.61 -28.50
N ALA A 23 5.08 -7.53 -27.17
CA ALA A 23 4.60 -6.36 -26.45
C ALA A 23 5.53 -5.15 -26.67
N ARG A 24 6.85 -5.34 -26.62
CA ARG A 24 7.82 -4.28 -26.91
C ARG A 24 7.78 -3.84 -28.37
N ARG A 25 7.60 -4.76 -29.32
CA ARG A 25 7.36 -4.39 -30.72
C ARG A 25 6.09 -3.56 -30.84
N ALA A 26 4.99 -3.98 -30.24
CA ALA A 26 3.73 -3.24 -30.27
C ALA A 26 3.89 -1.84 -29.67
N ALA A 27 4.51 -1.70 -28.50
CA ALA A 27 4.77 -0.42 -27.84
C ALA A 27 5.61 0.54 -28.71
N ALA A 28 6.59 0.01 -29.46
CA ALA A 28 7.38 0.82 -30.39
C ALA A 28 6.53 1.39 -31.54
N HIS A 29 5.49 0.68 -31.98
CA HIS A 29 4.57 1.11 -33.04
C HIS A 29 3.37 1.92 -32.53
N ALA A 30 3.01 1.78 -31.25
CA ALA A 30 1.84 2.40 -30.63
C ALA A 30 2.00 3.90 -30.33
N ARG A 31 3.15 4.52 -30.67
CA ARG A 31 3.40 5.96 -30.52
C ARG A 31 2.62 6.78 -31.56
N THR A 32 1.30 6.75 -31.47
CA THR A 32 0.42 7.70 -32.16
C THR A 32 0.33 9.00 -31.37
N PRO A 33 0.36 10.18 -32.02
CA PRO A 33 0.41 11.48 -31.34
C PRO A 33 -0.82 11.80 -30.46
N ASP A 34 -1.96 11.12 -30.69
CA ASP A 34 -3.22 11.39 -29.99
C ASP A 34 -3.46 10.53 -28.74
N VAL A 35 -2.53 9.62 -28.39
CA VAL A 35 -2.65 8.75 -27.22
C VAL A 35 -1.73 9.26 -26.11
N ARG A 36 -2.30 9.55 -24.94
CA ARG A 36 -1.52 9.95 -23.76
C ARG A 36 -0.55 8.82 -23.36
N PRO A 37 0.77 9.08 -23.35
CA PRO A 37 1.73 8.09 -22.87
C PRO A 37 1.43 7.67 -21.43
N GLY A 38 1.54 6.38 -21.13
CA GLY A 38 1.26 5.81 -19.83
C GLY A 38 -0.22 5.52 -19.54
N GLY A 39 -1.15 5.87 -20.46
CA GLY A 39 -2.58 5.70 -20.26
C GLY A 39 -3.16 4.34 -20.67
N SER A 40 -4.43 4.12 -20.35
CA SER A 40 -5.14 2.86 -20.62
C SER A 40 -5.38 2.59 -22.11
N MET A 41 -5.50 3.63 -22.93
CA MET A 41 -5.61 3.47 -24.39
C MET A 41 -4.33 2.90 -25.03
N GLU A 42 -3.16 3.29 -24.53
CA GLU A 42 -1.87 2.73 -24.98
C GLU A 42 -1.74 1.26 -24.56
N ALA A 43 -2.06 0.95 -23.31
CA ALA A 43 -2.05 -0.41 -22.80
C ALA A 43 -2.98 -1.34 -23.60
N LEU A 44 -4.19 -0.86 -23.91
CA LEU A 44 -5.14 -1.57 -24.76
C LEU A 44 -4.55 -1.87 -26.15
N GLY A 45 -3.97 -0.86 -26.81
CA GLY A 45 -3.34 -1.04 -28.12
C GLY A 45 -2.17 -2.02 -28.11
N ILE A 46 -1.38 -2.06 -27.03
CA ILE A 46 -0.30 -3.05 -26.85
C ILE A 46 -0.88 -4.45 -26.66
N LEU A 47 -1.86 -4.63 -25.77
CA LEU A 47 -2.44 -5.93 -25.45
C LEU A 47 -3.24 -6.54 -26.62
N GLU A 48 -3.90 -5.71 -27.43
CA GLU A 48 -4.62 -6.14 -28.63
C GLU A 48 -3.69 -6.52 -29.80
N ALA A 49 -2.42 -6.12 -29.73
CA ALA A 49 -1.48 -6.42 -30.79
C ALA A 49 -1.25 -7.93 -30.92
N LYS A 50 -1.01 -8.35 -32.16
CA LYS A 50 -0.83 -9.76 -32.50
C LYS A 50 0.27 -10.39 -31.65
N ASP A 51 -0.02 -11.58 -31.12
CA ASP A 51 0.89 -12.42 -30.35
C ASP A 51 1.29 -11.88 -28.96
N VAL A 52 0.69 -10.78 -28.49
CA VAL A 52 1.00 -10.21 -27.16
C VAL A 52 0.34 -10.99 -26.04
N ALA A 53 -0.99 -11.13 -26.06
CA ALA A 53 -1.76 -11.78 -24.99
C ALA A 53 -2.52 -13.00 -25.50
N ARG A 54 -2.28 -14.16 -24.88
CA ARG A 54 -2.92 -15.44 -25.22
C ARG A 54 -3.44 -16.13 -23.95
N THR A 55 -4.49 -16.92 -24.08
CA THR A 55 -4.99 -17.82 -23.04
C THR A 55 -3.96 -18.91 -22.72
N ASP A 56 -4.15 -19.67 -21.64
CA ASP A 56 -3.25 -20.79 -21.34
C ASP A 56 -3.22 -21.85 -22.45
N ALA A 57 -4.35 -22.03 -23.16
CA ALA A 57 -4.48 -22.89 -24.33
C ALA A 57 -3.87 -22.31 -25.62
N GLY A 58 -3.33 -21.08 -25.56
CA GLY A 58 -2.65 -20.44 -26.68
C GLY A 58 -3.55 -19.65 -27.64
N ALA A 59 -4.87 -19.61 -27.44
CA ALA A 59 -5.76 -18.76 -28.24
C ALA A 59 -5.57 -17.28 -27.88
N PRO A 60 -5.73 -16.32 -28.81
CA PRO A 60 -5.71 -14.89 -28.48
C PRO A 60 -6.73 -14.54 -27.39
N ILE A 61 -6.37 -13.65 -26.47
CA ILE A 61 -7.31 -13.11 -25.48
C ILE A 61 -8.15 -12.01 -26.13
N ASP A 62 -9.47 -12.06 -25.94
CA ASP A 62 -10.35 -10.91 -26.18
C ASP A 62 -10.14 -9.88 -25.06
N VAL A 63 -9.26 -8.91 -25.30
CA VAL A 63 -8.89 -7.88 -24.33
C VAL A 63 -10.08 -6.97 -24.00
N ARG A 64 -10.95 -6.69 -24.97
CA ARG A 64 -12.15 -5.86 -24.81
C ARG A 64 -13.19 -6.53 -23.89
N GLY A 65 -13.26 -7.85 -23.93
CA GLY A 65 -14.11 -8.67 -23.07
C GLY A 65 -13.52 -8.98 -21.69
N LEU A 66 -12.33 -8.48 -21.34
CA LEU A 66 -11.79 -8.62 -19.98
C LEU A 66 -12.56 -7.73 -19.00
N SER A 67 -12.66 -8.18 -17.74
CA SER A 67 -13.04 -7.29 -16.65
C SER A 67 -11.99 -6.18 -16.50
N LEU A 68 -12.40 -5.01 -16.00
CA LEU A 68 -11.46 -3.93 -15.72
C LEU A 68 -10.36 -4.38 -14.75
N ARG A 69 -10.70 -5.15 -13.72
CA ARG A 69 -9.74 -5.68 -12.74
C ARG A 69 -8.62 -6.50 -13.39
N ASP A 70 -8.98 -7.39 -14.31
CA ASP A 70 -8.01 -8.18 -15.07
C ASP A 70 -7.15 -7.30 -16.00
N PHE A 71 -7.79 -6.34 -16.69
CA PHE A 71 -7.10 -5.43 -17.58
C PHE A 71 -6.09 -4.55 -16.85
N HIS A 72 -6.45 -3.99 -15.69
CA HIS A 72 -5.56 -3.14 -14.91
C HIS A 72 -4.36 -3.91 -14.35
N VAL A 73 -4.52 -5.21 -14.03
CA VAL A 73 -3.38 -6.09 -13.71
C VAL A 73 -2.45 -6.23 -14.90
N LEU A 74 -2.98 -6.52 -16.10
CA LEU A 74 -2.15 -6.63 -17.30
C LEU A 74 -1.44 -5.32 -17.64
N ARG A 75 -2.14 -4.18 -17.51
CA ARG A 75 -1.55 -2.85 -17.67
C ARG A 75 -0.42 -2.61 -16.67
N ALA A 76 -0.64 -2.87 -15.39
CA ALA A 76 0.37 -2.73 -14.35
C ALA A 76 1.63 -3.55 -14.65
N LEU A 77 1.48 -4.79 -15.15
CA LEU A 77 2.60 -5.63 -15.55
C LEU A 77 3.37 -5.09 -16.77
N LEU A 78 2.68 -4.48 -17.75
CA LEU A 78 3.34 -3.82 -18.87
C LEU A 78 4.19 -2.64 -18.41
N VAL A 79 3.68 -1.84 -17.47
CA VAL A 79 4.40 -0.70 -16.90
C VAL A 79 5.57 -1.17 -16.04
N HIS A 80 5.36 -2.15 -15.16
CA HIS A 80 6.40 -2.77 -14.35
C HIS A 80 7.57 -3.29 -15.22
N ALA A 81 7.26 -3.98 -16.32
CA ALA A 81 8.25 -4.49 -17.28
C ALA A 81 8.91 -3.40 -18.15
N GLY A 82 8.48 -2.14 -18.02
CA GLY A 82 8.91 -1.02 -18.85
C GLY A 82 8.58 -1.20 -20.33
N VAL A 83 7.53 -1.97 -20.64
CA VAL A 83 6.95 -2.04 -22.00
C VAL A 83 6.15 -0.78 -22.27
N GLN A 84 5.34 -0.37 -21.28
CA GLN A 84 4.70 0.93 -21.23
C GLN A 84 5.50 1.86 -20.30
N ALA A 85 5.61 3.14 -20.65
CA ALA A 85 6.36 4.10 -19.84
C ALA A 85 5.48 4.67 -18.71
N GLU A 86 6.06 4.80 -17.52
CA GLU A 86 5.51 5.60 -16.41
C GLU A 86 6.57 6.61 -15.98
N ALA A 87 6.17 7.87 -15.91
CA ALA A 87 7.05 8.93 -15.43
C ALA A 87 7.20 8.83 -13.91
N PRO A 88 8.42 8.98 -13.36
CA PRO A 88 8.58 9.09 -11.92
C PRO A 88 7.82 10.30 -11.38
N ALA A 89 7.00 10.07 -10.36
CA ALA A 89 6.28 11.11 -9.62
C ALA A 89 7.11 11.56 -8.41
N GLU A 90 6.97 12.83 -8.03
CA GLU A 90 7.47 13.37 -6.77
C GLU A 90 6.33 13.33 -5.76
N LEU A 91 6.52 12.60 -4.67
CA LEU A 91 5.49 12.30 -3.67
C LEU A 91 6.05 12.60 -2.27
N PRO A 92 5.25 13.17 -1.37
CA PRO A 92 5.66 13.34 0.02
C PRO A 92 5.50 12.02 0.79
N CYS A 93 6.38 11.77 1.75
CA CYS A 93 6.16 10.73 2.74
C CYS A 93 4.97 11.09 3.63
N GLU A 94 4.03 10.15 3.81
CA GLU A 94 2.84 10.37 4.63
C GLU A 94 3.15 10.60 6.11
N ASN A 95 4.31 10.08 6.58
CA ASN A 95 4.76 10.25 7.95
C ASN A 95 5.55 11.57 8.16
N CYS A 96 6.70 11.72 7.50
CA CYS A 96 7.61 12.84 7.75
C CYS A 96 7.48 14.02 6.78
N GLY A 97 6.73 13.87 5.68
CA GLY A 97 6.59 14.87 4.63
C GLY A 97 7.78 14.98 3.68
N GLU A 98 8.87 14.24 3.90
CA GLU A 98 10.05 14.26 3.02
C GLU A 98 9.66 13.81 1.61
N ALA A 99 10.05 14.59 0.61
CA ALA A 99 9.75 14.26 -0.78
C ALA A 99 10.64 13.13 -1.29
N PHE A 100 10.05 12.18 -2.01
CA PHE A 100 10.77 11.14 -2.73
C PHE A 100 10.28 11.08 -4.18
N ARG A 101 11.16 10.60 -5.07
CA ARG A 101 10.87 10.48 -6.50
C ARG A 101 10.93 9.03 -6.94
N VAL A 102 9.81 8.50 -7.43
CA VAL A 102 9.70 7.09 -7.82
C VAL A 102 8.69 6.89 -8.93
N ALA A 103 8.86 5.85 -9.75
CA ALA A 103 7.82 5.33 -10.63
C ALA A 103 7.14 4.15 -9.91
N PRO A 104 5.94 4.32 -9.31
CA PRO A 104 5.32 3.32 -8.45
C PRO A 104 5.27 1.91 -9.03
N SER A 105 4.94 1.78 -10.32
CA SER A 105 4.82 0.48 -10.99
C SER A 105 6.14 -0.31 -11.03
N SER A 106 7.29 0.37 -10.94
CA SER A 106 8.60 -0.29 -10.88
C SER A 106 8.85 -1.03 -9.56
N LEU A 107 8.11 -0.68 -8.50
CA LEU A 107 8.15 -1.29 -7.17
C LEU A 107 7.03 -2.32 -6.97
N LEU A 108 6.16 -2.54 -7.97
CA LEU A 108 5.06 -3.49 -7.86
C LEU A 108 5.57 -4.91 -7.56
N GLU A 109 4.95 -5.54 -6.58
CA GLU A 109 5.15 -6.94 -6.28
C GLU A 109 4.32 -7.82 -7.21
N ILE A 110 4.98 -8.50 -8.14
CA ILE A 110 4.30 -9.26 -9.20
C ILE A 110 4.16 -10.75 -8.88
N ALA A 111 4.86 -11.24 -7.86
CA ALA A 111 4.90 -12.67 -7.56
C ALA A 111 3.51 -13.30 -7.33
N PRO A 112 2.55 -12.67 -6.63
CA PRO A 112 1.21 -13.25 -6.46
C PRO A 112 0.54 -13.62 -7.79
N PHE A 113 0.66 -12.75 -8.80
CA PHE A 113 0.14 -12.98 -10.14
C PHE A 113 0.93 -14.05 -10.90
N VAL A 114 2.24 -14.16 -10.68
CA VAL A 114 3.09 -15.15 -11.38
C VAL A 114 2.89 -16.56 -10.80
N ASP A 115 2.77 -16.66 -9.48
CA ASP A 115 2.77 -17.91 -8.74
C ASP A 115 1.37 -18.50 -8.47
N ALA A 116 0.30 -17.80 -8.88
CA ALA A 116 -1.09 -18.19 -8.61
C ALA A 116 -1.48 -18.09 -7.13
N GLU A 117 -0.94 -17.10 -6.42
CA GLU A 117 -1.22 -16.86 -4.99
C GLU A 117 -2.22 -15.70 -4.86
N LEU A 118 -3.41 -15.90 -5.44
CA LEU A 118 -4.54 -14.95 -5.46
C LEU A 118 -5.72 -15.48 -4.62
N ASP A 119 -5.43 -15.94 -3.41
CA ASP A 119 -6.37 -16.56 -2.47
C ASP A 119 -6.42 -15.85 -1.11
N ASP A 120 -5.88 -14.64 -0.99
CA ASP A 120 -5.94 -13.87 0.24
C ASP A 120 -7.36 -13.32 0.49
N PRO A 121 -7.94 -13.54 1.69
CA PRO A 121 -9.34 -13.21 1.96
C PRO A 121 -9.65 -11.71 1.92
N GLU A 122 -8.65 -10.83 1.99
CA GLU A 122 -8.83 -9.38 1.93
C GLU A 122 -8.28 -8.82 0.62
N LEU A 123 -7.03 -9.14 0.26
CA LEU A 123 -6.37 -8.58 -0.93
C LEU A 123 -6.95 -9.09 -2.26
N ASP A 124 -7.51 -10.30 -2.26
CA ASP A 124 -8.14 -10.92 -3.42
C ASP A 124 -9.67 -10.97 -3.32
N ALA A 125 -10.25 -10.37 -2.28
CA ALA A 125 -11.69 -10.29 -2.12
C ALA A 125 -12.34 -9.66 -3.38
N PRO A 126 -13.41 -10.27 -3.92
CA PRO A 126 -14.18 -9.63 -4.98
C PRO A 126 -14.94 -8.43 -4.42
N PHE A 127 -15.05 -7.37 -5.20
CA PHE A 127 -15.93 -6.26 -4.86
C PHE A 127 -17.39 -6.70 -4.95
N ASP A 128 -18.21 -6.31 -3.96
CA ASP A 128 -19.63 -6.59 -3.96
C ASP A 128 -20.40 -5.57 -4.83
N HIS A 129 -20.64 -5.95 -6.08
CA HIS A 129 -21.37 -5.13 -7.05
C HIS A 129 -22.90 -5.06 -6.81
N GLU A 130 -23.44 -5.95 -5.98
CA GLU A 130 -24.89 -6.04 -5.74
C GLU A 130 -25.35 -5.07 -4.65
N THR A 131 -24.49 -4.78 -3.68
CA THR A 131 -24.81 -3.88 -2.57
C THR A 131 -24.58 -2.41 -2.89
N ALA A 132 -25.20 -1.57 -2.06
CA ALA A 132 -24.99 -0.13 -2.12
C ALA A 132 -23.94 0.25 -1.07
N HIS A 133 -22.92 0.97 -1.51
CA HIS A 133 -21.77 1.38 -0.72
C HIS A 133 -22.00 2.76 -0.12
N VAL A 134 -21.60 2.95 1.14
CA VAL A 134 -21.82 4.21 1.85
C VAL A 134 -20.83 5.25 1.36
N ILE A 135 -21.33 6.46 1.07
CA ILE A 135 -20.49 7.62 0.69
C ILE A 135 -20.91 8.86 1.47
N PRO A 136 -20.05 9.88 1.60
CA PRO A 136 -20.44 11.21 2.05
C PRO A 136 -21.62 11.75 1.24
N ALA A 137 -22.41 12.64 1.84
CA ALA A 137 -23.65 13.11 1.23
C ALA A 137 -23.40 13.93 -0.05
N ILE A 138 -23.94 13.48 -1.17
CA ILE A 138 -23.92 14.20 -2.46
C ILE A 138 -25.33 14.67 -2.80
N ARG A 139 -25.48 15.94 -3.19
CA ARG A 139 -26.78 16.47 -3.61
C ARG A 139 -27.11 16.04 -5.03
N VAL A 140 -28.25 15.35 -5.19
CA VAL A 140 -28.77 14.91 -6.49
C VAL A 140 -30.15 15.52 -6.69
N GLY A 141 -30.21 16.62 -7.45
CA GLY A 141 -31.42 17.42 -7.56
C GLY A 141 -31.81 18.06 -6.21
N THR A 142 -32.95 17.64 -5.66
CA THR A 142 -33.46 18.10 -4.36
C THR A 142 -33.13 17.15 -3.21
N GLU A 143 -32.61 15.96 -3.48
CA GLU A 143 -32.33 14.93 -2.48
C GLU A 143 -30.83 14.84 -2.14
N LEU A 144 -30.51 14.25 -0.99
CA LEU A 144 -29.16 13.89 -0.58
C LEU A 144 -28.96 12.38 -0.74
N ALA A 145 -28.06 11.99 -1.62
CA ALA A 145 -27.60 10.62 -1.75
C ALA A 145 -26.47 10.36 -0.74
N ARG A 146 -26.53 9.22 -0.04
CA ARG A 146 -25.49 8.76 0.92
C ARG A 146 -24.97 7.36 0.58
N SER A 147 -25.32 6.88 -0.61
CA SER A 147 -24.88 5.60 -1.10
C SER A 147 -24.70 5.61 -2.61
N ILE A 148 -23.88 4.70 -3.12
CA ILE A 148 -23.61 4.49 -4.53
C ILE A 148 -23.71 2.99 -4.84
N ARG A 149 -24.15 2.63 -6.06
CA ARG A 149 -24.05 1.25 -6.56
C ARG A 149 -23.20 1.23 -7.82
N ILE A 150 -22.22 0.33 -7.85
CA ILE A 150 -21.24 0.19 -8.93
C ILE A 150 -21.35 -1.22 -9.52
N ALA A 151 -21.65 -1.30 -10.81
CA ALA A 151 -21.64 -2.55 -11.55
C ALA A 151 -20.23 -2.86 -12.08
N ALA A 152 -19.94 -4.16 -12.21
CA ALA A 152 -18.75 -4.63 -12.92
C ALA A 152 -18.73 -4.08 -14.35
N ARG A 153 -17.52 -3.82 -14.85
CA ARG A 153 -17.31 -3.30 -16.20
C ARG A 153 -16.27 -4.10 -16.96
N THR A 154 -16.49 -4.24 -18.26
CA THR A 154 -15.47 -4.71 -19.19
C THR A 154 -14.67 -3.54 -19.78
N VAL A 155 -13.56 -3.86 -20.42
CA VAL A 155 -12.74 -2.88 -21.15
C VAL A 155 -13.56 -2.17 -22.25
N GLU A 156 -14.39 -2.89 -22.99
CA GLU A 156 -15.25 -2.31 -24.04
C GLU A 156 -16.20 -1.26 -23.46
N GLU A 157 -16.83 -1.57 -22.33
CA GLU A 157 -17.78 -0.67 -21.65
C GLU A 157 -17.08 0.56 -21.07
N ALA A 158 -15.80 0.44 -20.71
CA ALA A 158 -15.00 1.50 -20.11
C ALA A 158 -14.26 2.39 -21.12
N LEU A 159 -14.32 2.11 -22.42
CA LEU A 159 -13.64 2.92 -23.45
C LEU A 159 -13.90 4.42 -23.36
N PRO A 160 -15.12 4.93 -23.05
CA PRO A 160 -15.32 6.35 -22.84
C PRO A 160 -14.41 6.94 -21.75
N LEU A 161 -14.19 6.19 -20.67
CA LEU A 161 -13.31 6.56 -19.55
C LEU A 161 -11.84 6.55 -19.98
N PHE A 162 -11.40 5.54 -20.73
CA PHE A 162 -10.01 5.44 -21.19
C PHE A 162 -9.64 6.57 -22.16
N ARG A 163 -10.56 6.96 -23.05
CA ARG A 163 -10.37 8.10 -23.96
C ARG A 163 -10.33 9.43 -23.20
N ALA A 164 -11.12 9.54 -22.14
CA ALA A 164 -11.19 10.73 -21.31
C ALA A 164 -9.91 10.96 -20.50
N GLU A 165 -9.17 9.92 -20.12
CA GLU A 165 -7.86 10.02 -19.44
C GLU A 165 -6.85 10.94 -20.17
N SER A 166 -6.99 11.06 -21.49
CA SER A 166 -6.09 11.86 -22.33
C SER A 166 -6.47 13.35 -22.38
N ALA A 167 -7.57 13.79 -21.74
CA ALA A 167 -8.06 15.16 -21.79
C ALA A 167 -8.68 15.63 -20.45
N PRO A 168 -8.69 16.94 -20.15
CA PRO A 168 -9.45 17.47 -19.01
C PRO A 168 -10.96 17.33 -19.29
N THR A 169 -11.55 16.23 -18.84
CA THR A 169 -12.94 15.91 -19.16
C THR A 169 -13.91 16.29 -18.04
N ARG A 170 -14.91 17.08 -18.43
CA ARG A 170 -16.16 17.22 -17.67
C ARG A 170 -16.82 15.84 -17.50
N ILE A 171 -17.35 15.56 -16.31
CA ILE A 171 -18.13 14.34 -16.06
C ILE A 171 -19.40 14.35 -16.92
N THR A 172 -19.51 13.40 -17.85
CA THR A 172 -20.65 13.24 -18.77
C THR A 172 -21.48 12.01 -18.40
N PRO A 173 -22.72 11.87 -18.92
CA PRO A 173 -23.52 10.66 -18.70
C PRO A 173 -22.80 9.39 -19.20
N ALA A 174 -22.04 9.48 -20.29
CA ALA A 174 -21.28 8.36 -20.83
C ALA A 174 -20.15 7.94 -19.88
N LEU A 175 -19.49 8.89 -19.22
CA LEU A 175 -18.47 8.60 -18.22
C LEU A 175 -19.07 7.94 -16.98
N VAL A 176 -20.24 8.38 -16.52
CA VAL A 176 -20.95 7.72 -15.40
C VAL A 176 -21.26 6.25 -15.70
N VAL A 177 -21.72 5.96 -16.93
CA VAL A 177 -21.99 4.58 -17.36
C VAL A 177 -20.69 3.77 -17.44
N ALA A 178 -19.64 4.33 -18.04
CA ALA A 178 -18.32 3.70 -18.18
C ALA A 178 -17.64 3.43 -16.83
N MET A 179 -17.82 4.31 -15.84
CA MET A 179 -17.40 4.11 -14.45
C MET A 179 -18.15 2.96 -13.77
N GLY A 180 -19.31 2.53 -14.29
CA GLY A 180 -20.12 1.49 -13.66
C GLY A 180 -21.16 1.99 -12.68
N ILE A 181 -21.32 3.30 -12.51
CA ILE A 181 -22.28 3.85 -11.54
C ILE A 181 -23.71 3.61 -12.05
N THR A 182 -24.44 2.72 -11.37
CA THR A 182 -25.82 2.38 -11.73
C THR A 182 -26.86 3.14 -10.90
N ALA A 183 -26.47 3.60 -9.71
CA ALA A 183 -27.30 4.43 -8.86
C ALA A 183 -26.47 5.32 -7.93
N LEU A 184 -27.00 6.51 -7.64
CA LEU A 184 -26.51 7.42 -6.60
C LEU A 184 -27.69 7.74 -5.67
N GLY A 185 -27.74 7.10 -4.51
CA GLY A 185 -28.93 7.03 -3.68
C GLY A 185 -30.10 6.36 -4.43
N ARG A 186 -31.17 7.13 -4.66
CA ARG A 186 -32.34 6.67 -5.44
C ARG A 186 -32.26 7.04 -6.92
N GLU A 187 -31.37 7.95 -7.30
CA GLU A 187 -31.24 8.40 -8.69
C GLU A 187 -30.53 7.34 -9.54
N ARG A 188 -31.06 7.10 -10.75
CA ARG A 188 -30.53 6.12 -11.70
C ARG A 188 -30.20 6.72 -13.06
N ARG A 189 -30.63 7.96 -13.34
CA ARG A 189 -30.38 8.62 -14.62
C ARG A 189 -28.95 9.14 -14.66
N ALA A 190 -28.15 8.60 -15.57
CA ALA A 190 -26.74 8.97 -15.74
C ALA A 190 -26.52 10.48 -15.91
N SER A 191 -27.44 11.22 -16.53
CA SER A 191 -27.34 12.67 -16.67
C SER A 191 -27.51 13.45 -15.37
N ALA A 192 -28.40 13.00 -14.48
CA ALA A 192 -28.57 13.60 -13.16
C ALA A 192 -27.37 13.27 -12.26
N ILE A 193 -26.89 12.02 -12.31
CA ILE A 193 -25.70 11.58 -11.58
C ILE A 193 -24.46 12.35 -12.03
N ALA A 194 -24.22 12.49 -13.34
CA ALA A 194 -23.09 13.24 -13.87
C ALA A 194 -23.07 14.69 -13.39
N LYS A 195 -24.25 15.35 -13.38
CA LYS A 195 -24.38 16.72 -12.86
C LYS A 195 -24.12 16.80 -11.36
N ALA A 196 -24.55 15.80 -10.59
CA ALA A 196 -24.33 15.74 -9.16
C ALA A 196 -22.85 15.55 -8.82
N LEU A 197 -22.16 14.62 -9.49
CA LEU A 197 -20.74 14.38 -9.30
C LEU A 197 -19.90 15.60 -9.69
N ALA A 198 -20.25 16.27 -10.79
CA ALA A 198 -19.56 17.49 -11.23
C ALA A 198 -19.71 18.68 -10.25
N ALA A 199 -20.68 18.62 -9.34
CA ALA A 199 -20.94 19.63 -8.31
C ALA A 199 -20.68 19.11 -6.88
N ALA A 200 -20.14 17.89 -6.76
CA ALA A 200 -19.89 17.28 -5.47
C ALA A 200 -18.72 18.00 -4.75
N PRO A 201 -18.77 18.13 -3.42
CA PRO A 201 -17.60 18.53 -2.64
C PRO A 201 -16.42 17.57 -2.89
N GLY A 202 -15.18 18.07 -2.84
CA GLY A 202 -13.97 17.27 -3.10
C GLY A 202 -13.92 15.96 -2.31
N GLU A 203 -14.15 16.01 -1.00
CA GLU A 203 -14.20 14.81 -0.13
C GLU A 203 -15.25 13.78 -0.59
N ALA A 204 -16.42 14.24 -1.03
CA ALA A 204 -17.50 13.36 -1.46
C ALA A 204 -17.22 12.76 -2.84
N TYR A 205 -16.63 13.52 -3.74
CA TYR A 205 -16.14 13.02 -5.03
C TYR A 205 -15.01 12.01 -4.82
N GLN A 206 -14.10 12.28 -3.89
CA GLN A 206 -12.99 11.41 -3.55
C GLN A 206 -13.47 10.05 -3.06
N ALA A 207 -14.43 10.01 -2.14
CA ALA A 207 -15.02 8.74 -1.69
C ALA A 207 -15.71 7.94 -2.81
N VAL A 208 -16.23 8.62 -3.84
CA VAL A 208 -16.76 7.96 -5.04
C VAL A 208 -15.62 7.38 -5.89
N ALA A 209 -14.52 8.12 -6.06
CA ALA A 209 -13.33 7.63 -6.76
C ALA A 209 -12.70 6.42 -6.05
N ASP A 210 -12.57 6.47 -4.72
CA ASP A 210 -12.07 5.36 -3.89
C ASP A 210 -12.90 4.09 -4.12
N CYS A 211 -14.24 4.22 -4.06
CA CYS A 211 -15.17 3.10 -4.28
C CYS A 211 -15.08 2.56 -5.73
N LEU A 212 -14.83 3.42 -6.71
CA LEU A 212 -14.61 3.00 -8.11
C LEU A 212 -13.27 2.28 -8.30
N TYR A 213 -12.22 2.71 -7.60
CA TYR A 213 -10.94 2.02 -7.60
C TYR A 213 -11.05 0.66 -6.93
N GLU A 214 -11.69 0.56 -5.78
CA GLU A 214 -11.94 -0.72 -5.12
C GLU A 214 -12.74 -1.69 -6.01
N ALA A 215 -13.71 -1.17 -6.77
CA ALA A 215 -14.52 -1.96 -7.69
C ALA A 215 -13.75 -2.49 -8.91
N HIS A 216 -12.79 -1.72 -9.43
CA HIS A 216 -12.18 -1.99 -10.73
C HIS A 216 -10.69 -2.29 -10.69
N TYR A 217 -10.00 -2.03 -9.59
CA TYR A 217 -8.58 -2.35 -9.38
C TYR A 217 -8.45 -3.45 -8.33
N SER A 218 -7.44 -4.32 -8.50
CA SER A 218 -7.14 -5.28 -7.45
C SER A 218 -6.45 -4.57 -6.29
N ALA A 219 -6.78 -4.91 -5.04
CA ALA A 219 -6.08 -4.39 -3.87
C ALA A 219 -4.57 -4.75 -3.87
N ARG A 220 -4.18 -5.77 -4.64
CA ARG A 220 -2.77 -6.10 -4.92
C ARG A 220 -2.04 -5.11 -5.83
N LEU A 221 -2.74 -4.18 -6.48
CA LEU A 221 -2.13 -3.18 -7.36
C LEU A 221 -1.63 -1.96 -6.56
N VAL A 222 -0.78 -2.26 -5.57
CA VAL A 222 -0.12 -1.31 -4.69
C VAL A 222 1.36 -1.64 -4.66
N ALA A 223 2.20 -0.63 -4.75
CA ALA A 223 3.63 -0.71 -4.56
C ALA A 223 4.02 -0.14 -3.20
N VAL A 224 5.01 -0.75 -2.55
CA VAL A 224 5.50 -0.29 -1.25
C VAL A 224 6.79 0.49 -1.43
N HIS A 225 6.80 1.75 -1.01
CA HIS A 225 8.01 2.57 -0.91
C HIS A 225 8.35 2.84 0.57
N ARG A 226 9.59 2.53 0.99
CA ARG A 226 10.08 2.89 2.32
C ARG A 226 10.85 4.20 2.28
N CYS A 227 10.41 5.16 3.08
CA CYS A 227 11.05 6.45 3.21
C CYS A 227 12.45 6.28 3.79
N ALA A 228 13.47 6.81 3.11
CA ALA A 228 14.84 6.74 3.58
C ALA A 228 15.11 7.62 4.83
N ALA A 229 14.26 8.61 5.10
CA ALA A 229 14.44 9.55 6.21
C ALA A 229 13.86 9.03 7.53
N CYS A 230 12.66 8.45 7.50
CA CYS A 230 11.96 7.99 8.72
C CYS A 230 11.63 6.50 8.75
N GLY A 231 11.94 5.73 7.70
CA GLY A 231 11.62 4.30 7.62
C GLY A 231 10.16 3.99 7.25
N ALA A 232 9.29 5.00 7.26
CA ALA A 232 7.87 4.81 7.02
C ALA A 232 7.57 4.18 5.66
N ARG A 233 6.63 3.26 5.65
CA ARG A 233 6.04 2.65 4.48
C ARG A 233 5.01 3.60 3.87
N ASN A 234 5.08 3.76 2.55
CA ASN A 234 4.15 4.53 1.75
C ASN A 234 3.58 3.59 0.69
N ASP A 235 2.27 3.42 0.70
CA ASP A 235 1.54 2.60 -0.24
C ASP A 235 1.15 3.42 -1.46
N LEU A 236 1.68 3.02 -2.62
CA LEU A 236 1.55 3.77 -3.85
C LEU A 236 0.66 3.02 -4.83
N ASP A 237 -0.35 3.70 -5.34
CA ASP A 237 -1.23 3.15 -6.37
C ASP A 237 -0.46 2.73 -7.63
N VAL A 238 -0.79 1.54 -8.15
CA VAL A 238 -0.23 1.02 -9.39
C VAL A 238 -1.35 0.68 -10.40
N PRO A 239 -1.20 1.06 -11.68
CA PRO A 239 -0.32 2.10 -12.19
C PRO A 239 -0.60 3.45 -11.53
N TRP A 240 0.41 4.32 -11.46
CA TRP A 240 0.28 5.64 -10.84
C TRP A 240 -0.80 6.50 -11.50
N GLN A 241 -0.84 6.47 -12.84
CA GLN A 241 -1.85 7.18 -13.59
C GLN A 241 -3.12 6.34 -13.70
N ARG A 242 -4.21 6.76 -13.06
CA ARG A 242 -5.53 6.15 -13.18
C ARG A 242 -6.48 7.03 -13.99
N GLU A 243 -7.57 6.44 -14.48
CA GLU A 243 -8.48 7.10 -15.42
C GLU A 243 -9.40 8.12 -14.76
N ILE A 244 -9.75 7.86 -13.49
CA ILE A 244 -10.52 8.79 -12.68
C ILE A 244 -9.48 9.69 -12.02
N PRO A 245 -9.51 11.02 -12.22
CA PRO A 245 -8.55 11.90 -11.58
C PRO A 245 -8.76 11.89 -10.06
N TYR A 246 -7.71 11.52 -9.34
CA TYR A 246 -7.56 11.69 -7.90
C TYR A 246 -7.01 13.10 -7.68
N GLU A 247 -7.72 13.93 -6.91
CA GLU A 247 -7.02 15.06 -6.27
C GLU A 247 -6.26 14.43 -5.11
N ILE A 248 -4.92 14.56 -5.07
CA ILE A 248 -4.16 14.29 -3.85
C ILE A 248 -4.65 15.33 -2.84
N GLY A 249 -5.76 15.01 -2.20
CA GLY A 249 -6.55 15.94 -1.43
C GLY A 249 -5.82 16.27 -0.14
N GLU A 250 -6.00 17.50 0.32
CA GLU A 250 -5.75 17.83 1.71
C GLU A 250 -6.45 16.80 2.62
N PRO A 251 -5.81 16.39 3.73
CA PRO A 251 -6.31 15.34 4.59
C PRO A 251 -7.77 15.57 4.99
N ARG A 252 -8.57 14.48 5.04
CA ARG A 252 -9.98 14.49 5.45
C ARG A 252 -10.11 15.28 6.76
N LYS A 253 -10.95 16.33 6.76
CA LYS A 253 -11.27 17.04 8.01
C LYS A 253 -12.09 16.11 8.91
N ALA A 254 -11.52 15.75 10.06
CA ALA A 254 -12.25 14.97 11.06
C ALA A 254 -13.54 15.69 11.45
N ARG A 255 -14.64 14.93 11.58
CA ARG A 255 -15.96 15.46 11.97
C ARG A 255 -16.00 15.87 13.45
N ARG A 256 -15.14 15.28 14.27
CA ARG A 256 -14.90 15.67 15.66
C ARG A 256 -13.54 16.36 15.74
N ALA A 257 -13.43 17.36 16.61
CA ALA A 257 -12.14 17.96 16.89
C ALA A 257 -11.29 16.92 17.63
N PHE A 258 -10.09 16.67 17.13
CA PHE A 258 -9.05 15.97 17.88
C PHE A 258 -8.58 16.90 19.02
N PRO A 259 -8.27 16.39 20.23
CA PRO A 259 -7.70 17.22 21.30
C PRO A 259 -6.43 17.93 20.81
N ASP A 260 -6.20 19.15 21.28
CA ASP A 260 -4.90 19.80 21.06
C ASP A 260 -3.81 19.12 21.91
N LEU A 261 -2.54 19.52 21.70
CA LEU A 261 -1.40 18.86 22.34
C LEU A 261 -1.51 18.90 23.87
N ASP A 262 -1.82 20.06 24.46
CA ASP A 262 -1.97 20.23 25.91
C ASP A 262 -3.10 19.33 26.46
N ALA A 263 -4.24 19.25 25.77
CA ALA A 263 -5.34 18.39 26.18
C ALA A 263 -4.96 16.91 26.06
N PHE A 264 -4.25 16.53 24.99
CA PHE A 264 -3.77 15.16 24.80
C PHE A 264 -2.74 14.78 25.88
N GLU A 265 -1.79 15.65 26.21
CA GLU A 265 -0.83 15.45 27.31
C GLU A 265 -1.52 15.26 28.66
N ALA A 266 -2.57 16.06 28.94
CA ALA A 266 -3.36 15.90 30.16
C ALA A 266 -4.11 14.55 30.18
N MET A 267 -4.63 14.09 29.04
CA MET A 267 -5.26 12.78 28.91
C MET A 267 -4.25 11.65 29.16
N VAL A 268 -3.08 11.71 28.52
CA VAL A 268 -1.98 10.75 28.67
C VAL A 268 -1.48 10.69 30.11
N THR A 269 -1.27 11.83 30.75
CA THR A 269 -0.84 11.90 32.16
C THR A 269 -1.88 11.27 33.09
N SER A 270 -3.15 11.60 32.89
CA SER A 270 -4.26 11.04 33.68
C SER A 270 -4.39 9.53 33.50
N ALA A 271 -4.19 9.03 32.28
CA ALA A 271 -4.18 7.60 31.95
C ALA A 271 -3.03 6.88 32.65
N ALA A 272 -1.81 7.38 32.48
CA ALA A 272 -0.61 6.81 33.08
C ALA A 272 -0.70 6.74 34.61
N ASP A 273 -1.21 7.78 35.28
CA ASP A 273 -1.39 7.76 36.74
C ASP A 273 -2.27 6.59 37.19
N ARG A 274 -3.37 6.32 36.48
CA ARG A 274 -4.28 5.21 36.78
C ARG A 274 -3.62 3.86 36.50
N ILE A 275 -2.99 3.73 35.33
CA ILE A 275 -2.43 2.45 34.86
C ILE A 275 -1.18 2.09 35.66
N TYR A 276 -0.28 3.04 35.95
CA TYR A 276 0.92 2.79 36.75
C TYR A 276 0.55 2.32 38.16
N GLN A 277 -0.49 2.90 38.77
CA GLN A 277 -1.02 2.43 40.04
C GLN A 277 -1.59 1.02 39.95
N ALA A 278 -2.40 0.74 38.91
CA ALA A 278 -3.02 -0.57 38.70
C ALA A 278 -1.98 -1.68 38.46
N ARG A 279 -0.99 -1.41 37.61
CA ARG A 279 0.10 -2.32 37.22
C ARG A 279 1.26 -2.34 38.22
N ARG A 280 1.24 -1.45 39.22
CA ARG A 280 2.24 -1.30 40.29
C ARG A 280 3.65 -1.03 39.76
N VAL A 281 3.75 -0.26 38.68
CA VAL A 281 5.03 0.17 38.08
C VAL A 281 5.38 1.60 38.51
N ARG A 282 6.67 1.93 38.47
CA ARG A 282 7.21 3.26 38.84
C ARG A 282 8.55 3.48 38.16
N ASN A 283 9.03 4.74 38.17
CA ASN A 283 10.32 5.14 37.61
C ASN A 283 10.43 4.89 36.10
N ILE A 284 9.32 5.09 35.38
CA ILE A 284 9.27 5.08 33.92
C ILE A 284 8.92 6.50 33.51
N ASP A 285 9.77 7.13 32.72
CA ASP A 285 9.51 8.45 32.16
C ASP A 285 8.42 8.33 31.10
N LEU A 286 7.47 9.27 31.09
CA LEU A 286 6.39 9.33 30.12
C LEU A 286 6.56 10.59 29.27
N ILE A 287 6.65 10.42 27.96
CA ILE A 287 6.88 11.52 27.02
C ILE A 287 5.76 11.52 25.98
N VAL A 288 5.17 12.69 25.75
CA VAL A 288 4.34 12.94 24.57
C VAL A 288 5.23 13.64 23.54
N ASP A 289 5.30 13.06 22.34
CA ASP A 289 6.11 13.56 21.23
C ASP A 289 5.19 14.04 20.11
N ASP A 290 5.34 15.32 19.72
CA ASP A 290 4.62 15.96 18.61
C ASP A 290 5.45 16.01 17.31
N GLY A 291 6.62 15.38 17.30
CA GLY A 291 7.53 15.23 16.18
C GLY A 291 7.11 14.17 15.16
N VAL A 292 8.08 13.72 14.37
CA VAL A 292 7.87 12.61 13.42
C VAL A 292 7.88 11.30 14.20
N PRO A 293 6.79 10.52 14.21
CA PRO A 293 6.75 9.26 14.93
C PRO A 293 7.76 8.27 14.38
N ALA A 294 8.31 7.46 15.29
CA ALA A 294 9.08 6.28 14.93
C ALA A 294 8.19 5.28 14.17
N CYS A 295 8.82 4.41 13.38
CA CYS A 295 8.13 3.34 12.69
C CYS A 295 8.62 1.98 13.19
N ASP A 296 7.74 0.99 13.14
CA ASP A 296 8.12 -0.41 13.32
C ASP A 296 8.95 -0.93 12.13
N ASP A 297 9.34 -2.21 12.20
CA ASP A 297 10.05 -2.90 11.13
C ASP A 297 9.20 -3.04 9.85
N GLY A 298 7.87 -3.00 9.96
CA GLY A 298 6.91 -2.91 8.86
C GLY A 298 6.90 -1.56 8.14
N GLY A 299 7.42 -0.51 8.77
CA GLY A 299 7.35 0.88 8.34
C GLY A 299 6.05 1.58 8.76
N GLU A 300 5.28 1.00 9.68
CA GLU A 300 4.06 1.59 10.24
C GLU A 300 4.41 2.58 11.36
N PRO A 301 3.92 3.83 11.31
CA PRO A 301 4.12 4.79 12.40
C PRO A 301 3.53 4.29 13.73
N LEU A 302 4.33 4.33 14.79
CA LEU A 302 3.94 3.84 16.11
C LEU A 302 3.00 4.83 16.82
N LEU A 303 2.01 4.30 17.57
CA LEU A 303 1.20 5.07 18.51
C LEU A 303 2.01 5.36 19.79
N GLY A 304 2.72 4.37 20.29
CA GLY A 304 3.67 4.51 21.38
C GLY A 304 4.86 3.57 21.23
N CYS A 305 5.87 3.76 22.07
CA CYS A 305 6.96 2.80 22.19
C CYS A 305 7.60 2.83 23.57
N TYR A 306 8.07 1.67 24.00
CA TYR A 306 8.88 1.48 25.18
C TYR A 306 10.38 1.48 24.81
N THR A 307 11.16 2.30 25.51
CA THR A 307 12.62 2.25 25.44
C THR A 307 13.18 1.80 26.79
N PRO A 308 13.93 0.68 26.82
CA PRO A 308 14.59 0.24 28.04
C PRO A 308 15.53 1.28 28.65
N GLY A 309 15.52 1.35 29.97
CA GLY A 309 16.49 2.16 30.71
C GLY A 309 17.90 1.62 30.52
N GLY A 310 18.90 2.48 30.66
CA GLY A 310 20.28 2.08 30.41
C GLY A 310 21.28 3.17 30.74
N THR A 311 22.46 3.07 30.15
CA THR A 311 23.48 4.10 30.27
C THR A 311 23.69 4.72 28.90
N ASP A 312 23.64 6.06 28.84
CA ASP A 312 23.99 6.78 27.62
C ASP A 312 25.41 6.38 27.19
N ALA A 313 25.54 5.80 25.99
CA ALA A 313 26.82 5.28 25.50
C ALA A 313 27.89 6.37 25.29
N THR A 314 27.48 7.62 25.12
CA THR A 314 28.36 8.77 24.88
C THR A 314 28.69 9.51 26.17
N LEU A 315 27.69 9.72 27.03
CA LEU A 315 27.80 10.56 28.23
C LEU A 315 28.02 9.75 29.51
N GLY A 316 27.77 8.43 29.49
CA GLY A 316 27.90 7.57 30.67
C GLY A 316 26.84 7.84 31.75
N ILE A 317 25.76 8.54 31.41
CA ILE A 317 24.72 8.95 32.37
C ILE A 317 23.59 7.91 32.37
N PRO A 318 23.10 7.47 33.56
CA PRO A 318 21.92 6.62 33.65
C PRO A 318 20.69 7.30 33.05
N ARG A 319 19.96 6.56 32.20
CA ARG A 319 18.66 6.93 31.66
C ARG A 319 17.60 6.00 32.24
N ALA A 320 16.52 6.59 32.74
CA ALA A 320 15.36 5.82 33.17
C ALA A 320 14.72 5.13 31.94
N PRO A 321 14.00 4.02 32.13
CA PRO A 321 13.12 3.51 31.09
C PRO A 321 12.09 4.57 30.70
N GLU A 322 11.72 4.60 29.42
CA GLU A 322 10.85 5.62 28.83
C GLU A 322 9.69 4.94 28.09
N ILE A 323 8.50 5.51 28.24
CA ILE A 323 7.34 5.27 27.37
C ILE A 323 7.07 6.57 26.62
N ARG A 324 7.05 6.50 25.30
CA ARG A 324 6.74 7.64 24.42
C ARG A 324 5.42 7.40 23.71
N LEU A 325 4.56 8.41 23.66
CA LEU A 325 3.34 8.42 22.84
C LEU A 325 3.45 9.49 21.76
N PHE A 326 3.07 9.15 20.52
CA PHE A 326 3.23 10.04 19.37
C PHE A 326 1.91 10.72 19.00
N TYR A 327 1.79 12.00 19.35
CA TYR A 327 0.58 12.80 19.13
C TYR A 327 0.13 12.80 17.65
N ARG A 328 1.10 12.86 16.72
CA ARG A 328 0.79 12.87 15.28
C ARG A 328 0.16 11.58 14.78
N THR A 329 0.57 10.42 15.31
CA THR A 329 0.01 9.12 14.93
C THR A 329 -1.44 9.02 15.39
N PHE A 330 -1.73 9.34 16.66
CA PHE A 330 -3.11 9.40 17.16
C PHE A 330 -3.98 10.36 16.36
N GLN A 331 -3.43 11.51 15.98
CA GLN A 331 -4.15 12.48 15.16
C GLN A 331 -4.43 11.95 13.75
N ALA A 332 -3.50 11.20 13.15
CA ALA A 332 -3.68 10.56 11.86
C ALA A 332 -4.77 9.48 11.94
N GLU A 333 -4.67 8.56 12.90
CA GLU A 333 -5.65 7.49 13.09
C GLU A 333 -7.06 8.04 13.34
N HIS A 334 -7.22 9.05 14.18
CA HIS A 334 -8.52 9.70 14.40
C HIS A 334 -9.10 10.37 13.13
N ARG A 335 -8.27 10.75 12.16
CA ARG A 335 -8.76 11.24 10.86
C ARG A 335 -9.18 10.10 9.94
N HIS A 336 -8.49 8.97 10.01
CA HIS A 336 -8.73 7.80 9.17
C HIS A 336 -9.93 6.98 9.65
N ASP A 337 -9.97 6.64 10.93
CA ASP A 337 -11.07 5.91 11.56
C ASP A 337 -12.03 6.83 12.34
N ARG A 338 -13.31 6.75 12.00
CA ARG A 338 -14.39 7.49 12.67
C ARG A 338 -14.81 6.88 14.01
N SER A 339 -14.48 5.60 14.25
CA SER A 339 -14.69 4.95 15.54
C SER A 339 -13.54 5.12 16.52
N PHE A 340 -12.40 5.66 16.08
CA PHE A 340 -11.21 5.82 16.91
C PHE A 340 -11.50 6.63 18.18
N ASP A 341 -11.43 5.97 19.33
CA ASP A 341 -11.64 6.57 20.64
C ASP A 341 -10.29 6.91 21.26
N VAL A 342 -9.84 8.14 21.04
CA VAL A 342 -8.53 8.64 21.49
C VAL A 342 -8.25 8.33 22.96
N ALA A 343 -9.25 8.38 23.84
CA ALA A 343 -9.04 8.10 25.26
C ALA A 343 -8.81 6.61 25.54
N ALA A 344 -9.58 5.75 24.88
CA ALA A 344 -9.41 4.30 25.00
C ALA A 344 -8.06 3.85 24.40
N GLU A 345 -7.67 4.42 23.27
CA GLU A 345 -6.43 4.11 22.56
C GLU A 345 -5.19 4.56 23.37
N ILE A 346 -5.27 5.69 24.07
CA ILE A 346 -4.23 6.11 25.02
C ILE A 346 -4.10 5.09 26.16
N ASP A 347 -5.23 4.66 26.75
CA ASP A 347 -5.23 3.69 27.85
C ASP A 347 -4.62 2.35 27.39
N GLU A 348 -5.00 1.87 26.19
CA GLU A 348 -4.47 0.65 25.58
C GLU A 348 -2.98 0.75 25.27
N THR A 349 -2.55 1.84 24.62
CA THR A 349 -1.14 2.07 24.26
C THR A 349 -0.25 2.06 25.51
N ILE A 350 -0.61 2.81 26.56
CA ILE A 350 0.20 2.87 27.79
C ILE A 350 0.27 1.49 28.47
N ASP A 351 -0.84 0.76 28.54
CA ASP A 351 -0.87 -0.56 29.15
C ASP A 351 -0.04 -1.59 28.36
N HIS A 352 -0.06 -1.50 27.02
CA HIS A 352 0.79 -2.28 26.11
C HIS A 352 2.28 -2.02 26.36
N GLU A 353 2.72 -0.76 26.37
CA GLU A 353 4.13 -0.40 26.59
C GLU A 353 4.63 -0.77 28.00
N ILE A 354 3.76 -0.72 29.01
CA ILE A 354 4.09 -1.23 30.35
C ILE A 354 4.27 -2.75 30.33
N THR A 355 3.53 -3.45 29.48
CA THR A 355 3.67 -4.91 29.34
C THR A 355 5.04 -5.26 28.77
N HIS A 356 5.50 -4.55 27.73
CA HIS A 356 6.89 -4.64 27.24
C HIS A 356 7.91 -4.34 28.35
N HIS A 357 7.69 -3.28 29.14
CA HIS A 357 8.58 -2.97 30.26
C HIS A 357 8.69 -4.13 31.27
N LEU A 358 7.56 -4.72 31.66
CA LEU A 358 7.54 -5.82 32.62
C LEU A 358 8.19 -7.09 32.06
N HIS A 359 7.99 -7.36 30.78
CA HIS A 359 8.64 -8.46 30.07
C HIS A 359 10.16 -8.25 29.96
N HIS A 360 10.59 -7.05 29.60
CA HIS A 360 12.00 -6.69 29.60
C HIS A 360 12.66 -6.92 30.97
N LEU A 361 11.98 -6.55 32.07
CA LEU A 361 12.46 -6.82 33.43
C LEU A 361 12.52 -8.32 33.77
N ALA A 362 11.67 -9.14 33.15
CA ALA A 362 11.69 -10.60 33.27
C ALA A 362 12.82 -11.25 32.43
N GLY A 363 13.43 -10.50 31.51
CA GLY A 363 14.53 -10.95 30.66
C GLY A 363 14.10 -11.62 29.36
N ASP A 364 12.81 -11.56 29.02
CA ASP A 364 12.23 -12.13 27.80
C ASP A 364 10.98 -11.34 27.42
N ASP A 365 10.88 -10.92 26.16
CA ASP A 365 9.76 -10.13 25.63
C ASP A 365 9.03 -10.86 24.49
N PRO A 366 8.06 -11.73 24.84
CA PRO A 366 7.31 -12.48 23.83
C PRO A 366 6.41 -11.59 22.97
N LEU A 367 6.06 -10.38 23.42
CA LEU A 367 5.24 -9.47 22.62
C LEU A 367 6.01 -8.98 21.39
N ASP A 368 7.30 -8.68 21.53
CA ASP A 368 8.17 -8.29 20.42
C ASP A 368 8.25 -9.41 19.35
N GLU A 369 8.30 -10.68 19.77
CA GLU A 369 8.25 -11.81 18.84
C GLU A 369 6.88 -11.94 18.13
N GLU A 370 5.78 -11.70 18.86
CA GLU A 370 4.43 -11.71 18.30
C GLU A 370 4.24 -10.58 17.27
N GLU A 371 4.71 -9.37 17.56
CA GLU A 371 4.67 -8.22 16.66
C GLU A 371 5.47 -8.47 15.38
N HIS A 372 6.72 -8.96 15.51
CA HIS A 372 7.52 -9.35 14.36
C HIS A 372 6.85 -10.43 13.50
N ALA A 373 6.19 -11.41 14.13
CA ALA A 373 5.45 -12.44 13.41
C ALA A 373 4.24 -11.89 12.65
N VAL A 374 3.55 -10.88 13.18
CA VAL A 374 2.46 -10.17 12.48
C VAL A 374 3.00 -9.42 11.27
N ILE A 375 4.10 -8.67 11.43
CA ILE A 375 4.75 -7.94 10.33
C ILE A 375 5.20 -8.91 9.22
N GLU A 376 5.83 -10.03 9.59
CA GLU A 376 6.25 -11.05 8.63
C GLU A 376 5.04 -11.65 7.89
N LYS A 377 3.97 -11.97 8.64
CA LYS A 377 2.73 -12.50 8.05
C LYS A 377 2.12 -11.52 7.05
N GLU A 378 2.06 -10.23 7.37
CA GLU A 378 1.61 -9.20 6.43
C GLU A 378 2.48 -9.13 5.17
N ALA A 379 3.80 -9.13 5.34
CA ALA A 379 4.74 -9.12 4.23
C ALA A 379 4.53 -10.34 3.31
N ILE A 380 4.32 -11.53 3.89
CA ILE A 380 4.03 -12.76 3.14
C ILE A 380 2.69 -12.66 2.39
N ARG A 381 1.64 -12.08 2.98
CA ARG A 381 0.35 -11.88 2.30
C ARG A 381 0.47 -11.04 1.03
N ARG A 382 1.31 -9.99 1.07
CA ARG A 382 1.57 -9.11 -0.08
C ARG A 382 2.50 -9.74 -1.12
N ILE A 383 3.59 -10.36 -0.67
CA ILE A 383 4.64 -10.91 -1.54
C ILE A 383 4.26 -12.27 -2.13
N GLY A 384 3.46 -13.05 -1.43
CA GLY A 384 3.21 -14.45 -1.76
C GLY A 384 4.23 -15.37 -1.08
N LYS A 385 3.75 -16.55 -0.65
CA LYS A 385 4.54 -17.52 0.12
C LYS A 385 5.71 -18.06 -0.71
N ARG A 386 5.50 -18.26 -2.02
CA ARG A 386 6.57 -18.79 -2.88
C ARG A 386 7.70 -17.80 -3.09
N GLU A 387 7.38 -16.52 -3.29
CA GLU A 387 8.43 -15.50 -3.43
C GLU A 387 9.12 -15.21 -2.10
N ALA A 388 8.39 -15.20 -0.98
CA ALA A 388 9.00 -15.12 0.36
C ALA A 388 10.03 -16.26 0.56
N ALA A 389 9.66 -17.50 0.24
CA ALA A 389 10.59 -18.64 0.30
C ALA A 389 11.79 -18.48 -0.65
N ARG A 390 11.60 -17.96 -1.87
CA ARG A 390 12.70 -17.66 -2.81
C ARG A 390 13.63 -16.56 -2.29
N ARG A 391 13.12 -15.57 -1.54
CA ARG A 391 13.93 -14.51 -0.92
C ARG A 391 14.72 -15.05 0.26
N ALA A 392 14.08 -15.80 1.16
CA ALA A 392 14.75 -16.45 2.29
C ALA A 392 15.88 -17.37 1.83
N GLY A 393 15.63 -18.21 0.81
CA GLY A 393 16.66 -19.07 0.23
C GLY A 393 17.84 -18.31 -0.39
N ARG A 394 17.59 -17.17 -1.05
CA ARG A 394 18.65 -16.29 -1.56
C ARG A 394 19.43 -15.60 -0.43
N GLY A 395 18.75 -15.21 0.64
CA GLY A 395 19.36 -14.64 1.85
C GLY A 395 20.37 -15.61 2.46
N LEU A 396 19.94 -16.83 2.77
CA LEU A 396 20.80 -17.89 3.31
C LEU A 396 22.02 -18.18 2.41
N ALA A 397 21.83 -18.22 1.10
CA ALA A 397 22.93 -18.42 0.16
C ALA A 397 23.93 -17.24 0.19
N SER A 398 23.45 -16.01 0.34
CA SER A 398 24.29 -14.82 0.42
C SER A 398 25.07 -14.74 1.73
N GLU A 399 24.46 -15.14 2.85
CA GLU A 399 25.13 -15.25 4.16
C GLU A 399 26.20 -16.33 4.14
N LEU A 400 25.90 -17.51 3.58
CA LEU A 400 26.88 -18.58 3.41
C LEU A 400 28.05 -18.14 2.53
N ALA A 401 27.78 -17.45 1.42
CA ALA A 401 28.83 -16.91 0.56
C ALA A 401 29.66 -15.84 1.27
N GLY A 402 29.04 -14.98 2.08
CA GLY A 402 29.71 -13.98 2.92
C GLY A 402 30.58 -14.61 4.00
N PHE A 403 30.08 -15.65 4.66
CA PHE A 403 30.82 -16.46 5.62
C PHE A 403 32.02 -17.14 4.95
N VAL A 404 31.83 -17.81 3.82
CA VAL A 404 32.94 -18.44 3.09
C VAL A 404 33.97 -17.38 2.67
N ARG A 405 33.54 -16.24 2.12
CA ARG A 405 34.43 -15.16 1.71
C ARG A 405 35.27 -14.60 2.87
N THR A 406 34.68 -14.49 4.06
CA THR A 406 35.33 -13.91 5.24
C THR A 406 36.19 -14.92 6.00
N THR A 407 35.73 -16.16 6.11
CA THR A 407 36.34 -17.21 6.94
C THR A 407 37.36 -18.04 6.16
N TRP A 408 37.20 -18.19 4.84
CA TRP A 408 38.16 -18.94 4.01
C TRP A 408 39.60 -18.38 4.06
N PRO A 409 39.83 -17.05 3.99
CA PRO A 409 41.18 -16.50 4.19
C PRO A 409 41.78 -16.88 5.55
N LEU A 410 40.97 -16.92 6.61
CA LEU A 410 41.43 -17.30 7.95
C LEU A 410 41.82 -18.79 8.01
N PHE A 411 41.05 -19.67 7.37
CA PHE A 411 41.41 -21.09 7.25
C PHE A 411 42.67 -21.31 6.42
N VAL A 412 42.87 -20.54 5.33
CA VAL A 412 44.10 -20.60 4.54
C VAL A 412 45.30 -20.12 5.37
N ILE A 413 45.17 -19.03 6.12
CA ILE A 413 46.22 -18.53 7.02
C ILE A 413 46.54 -19.58 8.09
N ALA A 414 45.52 -20.15 8.73
CA ALA A 414 45.69 -21.19 9.75
C ALA A 414 46.35 -22.45 9.17
N PHE A 415 45.95 -22.88 7.97
CA PHE A 415 46.54 -24.02 7.28
C PHE A 415 48.01 -23.77 6.94
N VAL A 416 48.33 -22.59 6.39
CA VAL A 416 49.71 -22.19 6.08
C VAL A 416 50.56 -22.14 7.34
N ALA A 417 50.08 -21.53 8.42
CA ALA A 417 50.76 -21.48 9.70
C ALA A 417 51.01 -22.88 10.27
N THR A 418 50.01 -23.77 10.20
CA THR A 418 50.11 -25.15 10.67
C THR A 418 51.11 -25.96 9.82
N TYR A 419 51.05 -25.82 8.50
CA TYR A 419 51.97 -26.47 7.56
C TYR A 419 53.42 -26.05 7.81
N PHE A 420 53.69 -24.75 7.99
CA PHE A 420 55.03 -24.26 8.32
C PHE A 420 55.52 -24.69 9.72
N THR A 421 54.60 -25.02 10.62
CA THR A 421 54.94 -25.54 11.95
C THR A 421 55.27 -27.04 11.92
N PHE A 422 54.63 -27.81 11.03
CA PHE A 422 54.87 -29.25 10.88
C PHE A 422 56.01 -29.61 9.91
N CYS A 423 56.34 -28.75 8.96
CA CYS A 423 57.41 -28.96 7.98
C CYS A 423 58.75 -28.31 8.38
N ARG A 424 58.89 -27.88 9.65
CA ARG A 424 60.13 -27.50 10.31
C ARG A 424 60.56 -28.63 11.24
#